data_AF-A0A257JCI5-F1
#
_entry.id   AF-A0A257JCI5-F1
#
_cell.length_a   1.000
_cell.length_b   1.000
_cell.length_c   1.000
_cell.angle_alpha   90.00
_cell.angle_beta   90.00
_cell.angle_gamma   90.00
#
_symmetry.space_group_name_H-M   'P 1'
#
loop_
_entity.id
_entity.type
_entity.pdbx_description
1 polymer ?
#
loop_
_entity_poly.entity_id
_entity_poly.type
_entity_poly.pdbx_seq_one_letter_code
_entity_poly.pdbx_strand_id
1 'polypeptide(L)'
;MNRDEALALDAADALAPLRQQFHIPDGLIYLDGNSLGVLPRATAARVQQVVTDEWGQGLIGSWNSAGWMALPERIGAKIAPLVGAAADEVVVADSTT
;
A
#
# COMPACT_ATOMS: atom_id res chain seq x y z
N MET A 1 -23.04 5.39 -22.75
CA MET A 1 -22.37 4.36 -21.94
C MET A 1 -23.34 3.21 -21.70
N ASN A 2 -23.28 2.19 -22.55
CA ASN A 2 -23.92 0.90 -22.39
C ASN A 2 -22.89 -0.14 -21.89
N ARG A 3 -23.32 -1.39 -21.68
CA ARG A 3 -22.44 -2.46 -21.18
C ARG A 3 -21.25 -2.75 -22.10
N ASP A 4 -21.46 -2.74 -23.41
CA ASP A 4 -20.40 -3.06 -24.37
C ASP A 4 -19.37 -1.94 -24.46
N GLU A 5 -19.81 -0.69 -24.34
CA GLU A 5 -18.92 0.48 -24.22
C GLU A 5 -18.05 0.38 -22.94
N ALA A 6 -18.61 -0.06 -21.82
CA ALA A 6 -17.85 -0.28 -20.59
C ALA A 6 -16.82 -1.42 -20.73
N LEU A 7 -17.20 -2.54 -21.33
CA LEU A 7 -16.28 -3.66 -21.59
C LEU A 7 -15.14 -3.27 -22.54
N ALA A 8 -15.40 -2.43 -23.54
CA ALA A 8 -14.38 -1.91 -24.44
C ALA A 8 -13.37 -1.01 -23.71
N LEU A 9 -13.84 -0.21 -22.74
CA LEU A 9 -12.98 0.60 -21.88
C LEU A 9 -12.11 -0.28 -20.97
N ASP A 10 -12.69 -1.31 -20.33
CA ASP A 10 -11.93 -2.26 -19.50
C ASP A 10 -10.84 -2.99 -20.30
N ALA A 11 -11.15 -3.39 -21.54
CA ALA A 11 -10.20 -4.08 -22.42
C ALA A 11 -9.04 -3.18 -22.87
N ALA A 12 -9.24 -1.87 -22.92
CA ALA A 12 -8.23 -0.88 -23.32
C ALA A 12 -7.45 -0.28 -22.14
N ASP A 13 -7.82 -0.61 -20.90
CA ASP A 13 -7.21 -0.04 -19.70
C ASP A 13 -5.81 -0.61 -19.42
N ALA A 14 -4.78 0.24 -19.61
CA ALA A 14 -3.39 -0.10 -19.31
C ALA A 14 -3.14 -0.37 -17.81
N LEU A 15 -4.03 0.07 -16.91
CA LEU A 15 -3.93 -0.13 -15.47
C LEU A 15 -4.68 -1.37 -14.98
N ALA A 16 -5.45 -2.06 -15.83
CA ALA A 16 -6.21 -3.26 -15.47
C ALA A 16 -5.39 -4.33 -14.72
N PRO A 17 -4.10 -4.57 -15.04
CA PRO A 17 -3.27 -5.52 -14.28
C PRO A 17 -3.07 -5.14 -12.81
N LEU A 18 -3.11 -3.85 -12.44
CA LEU A 18 -2.93 -3.39 -11.06
C LEU A 18 -4.05 -3.90 -10.15
N ARG A 19 -5.26 -4.11 -10.68
CA ARG A 19 -6.38 -4.71 -9.94
C ARG A 19 -6.01 -6.06 -9.33
N GLN A 20 -5.13 -6.83 -9.97
CA GLN A 20 -4.69 -8.13 -9.49
C GLN A 20 -3.82 -8.03 -8.22
N GLN A 21 -3.31 -6.85 -7.87
CA GLN A 21 -2.52 -6.63 -6.65
C GLN A 21 -3.37 -6.50 -5.39
N PHE A 22 -4.71 -6.57 -5.50
CA PHE A 22 -5.65 -6.37 -4.40
C PHE A 22 -6.51 -7.61 -4.12
N HIS A 23 -6.90 -7.77 -2.86
CA HIS A 23 -7.92 -8.73 -2.44
C HIS A 23 -9.31 -8.09 -2.51
N ILE A 24 -10.02 -8.35 -3.61
CA ILE A 24 -11.40 -7.89 -3.82
C ILE A 24 -12.31 -9.12 -3.72
N PRO A 25 -13.27 -9.18 -2.77
CA PRO A 25 -14.23 -10.28 -2.70
C PRO A 25 -15.05 -10.44 -3.99
N ASP A 26 -15.30 -11.68 -4.38
CA ASP A 26 -16.10 -11.98 -5.58
C ASP A 26 -17.52 -11.43 -5.46
N GLY A 27 -18.02 -10.82 -6.54
CA GLY A 27 -19.35 -10.23 -6.59
C GLY A 27 -19.50 -8.88 -5.87
N LEU A 28 -18.47 -8.40 -5.16
CA LEU A 28 -18.50 -7.10 -4.50
C LEU A 28 -18.13 -5.96 -5.45
N ILE A 29 -19.03 -4.98 -5.58
CA ILE A 29 -18.72 -3.68 -6.20
C ILE A 29 -18.34 -2.72 -5.06
N TYR A 30 -17.04 -2.48 -4.89
CA TYR A 30 -16.52 -1.66 -3.79
C TYR A 30 -16.31 -0.20 -4.22
N LEU A 31 -17.19 0.70 -3.75
CA LEU A 31 -17.19 2.12 -4.11
C LEU A 31 -16.93 3.06 -2.91
N ASP A 32 -16.23 2.57 -1.88
CA ASP A 32 -15.92 3.33 -0.65
C ASP A 32 -14.40 3.35 -0.33
N GLY A 33 -13.58 3.25 -1.38
CA GLY A 33 -12.11 3.24 -1.28
C GLY A 33 -11.52 4.57 -0.80
N ASN A 34 -12.30 5.65 -0.84
CA ASN A 34 -11.95 6.96 -0.29
C ASN A 34 -12.02 7.00 1.24
N SER A 35 -12.74 6.08 1.87
CA SER A 35 -12.77 5.93 3.33
C SER A 35 -11.72 4.90 3.78
N LEU A 36 -11.76 3.70 3.18
CA LEU A 36 -10.81 2.64 3.47
C LEU A 36 -10.35 1.95 2.17
N GLY A 37 -9.04 1.97 1.89
CA GLY A 37 -8.49 1.31 0.72
C GLY A 37 -8.64 -0.21 0.77
N VAL A 38 -8.85 -0.85 -0.39
CA VAL A 38 -8.87 -2.31 -0.50
C VAL A 38 -7.50 -2.89 -0.12
N LEU A 39 -7.49 -4.02 0.58
CA LEU A 39 -6.28 -4.71 1.04
C LEU A 39 -5.35 -5.11 -0.13
N PRO A 40 -4.12 -4.60 -0.20
CA PRO A 40 -3.10 -5.12 -1.10
C PRO A 40 -2.70 -6.55 -0.72
N ARG A 41 -2.47 -7.41 -1.71
CA ARG A 41 -2.11 -8.83 -1.51
C ARG A 41 -0.83 -9.05 -0.72
N ALA A 42 0.13 -8.14 -0.84
CA ALA A 42 1.40 -8.23 -0.14
C ALA A 42 1.30 -7.93 1.36
N THR A 43 0.24 -7.24 1.81
CA THR A 43 0.17 -6.67 3.16
C THR A 43 0.18 -7.75 4.25
N ALA A 44 -0.61 -8.82 4.10
CA ALA A 44 -0.71 -9.87 5.12
C ALA A 44 0.66 -10.54 5.38
N ALA A 45 1.36 -10.93 4.30
CA ALA A 45 2.68 -11.54 4.40
C ALA A 45 3.72 -10.58 5.00
N ARG A 46 3.66 -9.28 4.63
CA ARG A 46 4.58 -8.28 5.17
C ARG A 46 4.36 -8.04 6.67
N VAL A 47 3.10 -7.95 7.11
CA VAL A 47 2.76 -7.81 8.54
C VAL A 47 3.19 -9.06 9.31
N GLN A 48 2.97 -10.25 8.76
CA GLN A 48 3.42 -11.49 9.37
C GLN A 48 4.94 -11.50 9.59
N GLN A 49 5.72 -11.12 8.58
CA GLN A 49 7.19 -11.03 8.69
C GLN A 49 7.64 -10.06 9.79
N VAL A 50 6.99 -8.90 9.90
CA VAL A 50 7.30 -7.93 10.98
C VAL A 50 7.04 -8.55 12.35
N VAL A 51 5.93 -9.27 12.52
CA VAL A 51 5.54 -9.84 13.82
C VAL A 51 6.39 -11.06 14.17
N THR A 52 6.55 -12.03 13.26
CA THR A 52 7.19 -13.31 13.58
C THR A 52 8.71 -13.23 13.57
N ASP A 53 9.28 -12.47 12.63
CA ASP A 53 10.71 -12.51 12.37
C ASP A 53 11.39 -11.28 12.99
N GLU A 54 10.97 -10.08 12.57
CA GLU A 54 11.61 -8.84 12.99
C GLU A 54 11.37 -8.60 14.48
N TRP A 55 10.12 -8.63 14.94
CA TRP A 55 9.83 -8.49 16.36
C TRP A 55 10.10 -9.78 17.12
N GLY A 56 9.48 -10.89 16.70
CA GLY A 56 9.52 -12.15 17.44
C GLY A 56 10.92 -12.70 17.69
N GLN A 57 11.85 -12.54 16.75
CA GLN A 57 13.23 -13.03 16.88
C GLN A 57 14.25 -11.89 17.04
N GLY A 58 14.11 -10.82 16.27
CA GLY A 58 15.08 -9.71 16.28
C GLY A 58 14.98 -8.80 17.50
N LEU A 59 13.83 -8.77 18.18
CA LEU A 59 13.57 -8.00 19.39
C LEU A 59 14.03 -6.52 19.23
N ILE A 60 14.66 -5.95 20.26
CA ILE A 60 15.17 -4.58 20.23
C ILE A 60 16.23 -4.35 19.13
N GLY A 61 16.90 -5.41 18.66
CA GLY A 61 17.88 -5.32 17.58
C GLY A 61 17.26 -4.82 16.26
N SER A 62 15.98 -5.09 16.03
CA SER A 62 15.25 -4.76 14.80
C SER A 62 15.08 -3.27 14.54
N TRP A 63 15.26 -2.43 15.57
CA TRP A 63 15.42 -0.99 15.37
C TRP A 63 16.49 -0.67 14.31
N ASN A 64 17.57 -1.44 14.30
CA ASN A 64 18.67 -1.28 13.35
C ASN A 64 18.61 -2.36 12.26
N SER A 65 18.54 -3.65 12.64
CA SER A 65 18.70 -4.75 11.68
C SER A 65 17.53 -4.90 10.71
N ALA A 66 16.31 -4.54 11.12
CA ALA A 66 15.13 -4.49 10.25
C ALA A 66 14.85 -3.07 9.71
N GLY A 67 15.69 -2.10 10.09
CA GLY A 67 15.59 -0.71 9.61
C GLY A 67 14.39 0.05 10.13
N TRP A 68 13.81 -0.31 11.28
CA TRP A 68 12.66 0.41 11.84
C TRP A 68 12.98 1.88 12.13
N MET A 69 14.22 2.20 12.54
CA MET A 69 14.65 3.58 12.79
C MET A 69 14.48 4.49 11.57
N ALA A 70 14.81 4.00 10.38
CA ALA A 70 14.74 4.78 9.14
C ALA A 70 13.41 4.59 8.37
N LEU A 71 12.46 3.84 8.94
CA LEU A 71 11.22 3.49 8.24
C LEU A 71 10.32 4.71 7.95
N PRO A 72 10.12 5.66 8.88
CA PRO A 72 9.30 6.86 8.63
C PRO A 72 9.75 7.67 7.41
N GLU A 73 11.06 7.94 7.31
CA GLU A 73 11.68 8.69 6.20
C GLU A 73 11.61 7.90 4.89
N ARG A 74 11.91 6.60 4.92
CA ARG A 74 11.83 5.73 3.73
C ARG A 74 10.43 5.63 3.15
N ILE A 75 9.40 5.60 3.99
CA ILE A 75 8.01 5.60 3.52
C ILE A 75 7.64 6.99 3.00
N GLY A 76 8.05 8.06 3.71
CA GLY A 76 7.86 9.43 3.25
C GLY A 76 8.45 9.68 1.86
N ALA A 77 9.68 9.23 1.61
CA ALA A 77 10.34 9.31 0.30
C ALA A 77 9.55 8.61 -0.82
N LYS A 78 8.78 7.56 -0.52
CA LYS A 78 7.91 6.89 -1.50
C LYS A 78 6.63 7.68 -1.79
N ILE A 79 6.15 8.47 -0.83
CA ILE A 79 4.95 9.31 -0.96
C ILE A 79 5.27 10.65 -1.60
N ALA A 80 6.47 11.20 -1.34
CA ALA A 80 6.94 12.48 -1.86
C ALA A 80 6.60 12.76 -3.35
N PRO A 81 6.84 11.86 -4.32
CA PRO A 81 6.49 12.12 -5.72
C PRO A 81 4.97 12.23 -5.99
N LEU A 82 4.13 11.68 -5.11
CA LEU A 82 2.66 11.78 -5.22
C LEU A 82 2.13 13.15 -4.79
N VAL A 83 2.92 13.92 -4.03
CA VAL A 83 2.56 15.24 -3.50
C VAL A 83 3.45 16.37 -4.01
N GLY A 84 4.39 16.08 -4.92
CA GLY A 84 5.28 17.06 -5.53
C GLY A 84 6.44 17.52 -4.65
N ALA A 85 6.83 16.71 -3.67
CA ALA A 85 7.94 16.98 -2.75
C ALA A 85 9.21 16.18 -3.12
N ALA A 86 10.36 16.61 -2.62
CA ALA A 86 11.61 15.86 -2.66
C ALA A 86 11.62 14.70 -1.65
N ALA A 87 12.53 13.75 -1.84
CA ALA A 87 12.56 12.51 -1.07
C ALA A 87 12.80 12.72 0.45
N ASP A 88 13.44 13.82 0.83
CA ASP A 88 13.79 14.23 2.19
C ASP A 88 12.82 15.25 2.79
N GLU A 89 11.75 15.63 2.08
CA GLU A 89 10.77 16.62 2.53
C GLU A 89 9.53 16.00 3.20
N VAL A 90 9.40 14.67 3.21
CA VAL A 90 8.23 13.96 3.73
C VAL A 90 8.64 12.88 4.72
N VAL A 91 7.94 12.81 5.86
CA VAL A 91 8.06 11.76 6.88
C VAL A 91 6.66 11.23 7.22
N VAL A 92 6.51 9.92 7.40
CA VAL A 92 5.25 9.31 7.87
C VAL A 92 5.30 9.08 9.38
N ALA A 93 4.44 9.79 10.11
CA ALA A 93 4.31 9.69 11.57
C ALA A 93 2.88 10.00 12.02
N ASP A 94 2.58 9.61 13.26
CA ASP A 94 1.37 10.00 14.01
C ASP A 94 0.03 9.72 13.29
N SER A 95 -0.85 10.72 13.30
CA SER A 95 -2.19 10.72 12.71
C SER A 95 -2.47 12.08 12.07
N THR A 96 -3.58 12.21 11.35
CA THR A 96 -3.92 13.48 10.67
C THR A 96 -4.38 14.59 11.60
N THR A 97 -4.72 14.30 12.86
CA THR A 97 -5.30 15.26 13.83
C THR A 97 -4.41 15.49 15.03
#